data_AF-A0A9D6F9N9-F1
#
_entry.id   AF-A0A9D6F9N9-F1
#
_cell.length_a   1.000
_cell.length_b   1.000
_cell.length_c   1.000
_cell.angle_alpha   90.00
_cell.angle_beta   90.00
_cell.angle_gamma   90.00
#
_symmetry.space_group_name_H-M   'P 1'
#
loop_
_entity.id
_entity.type
_entity.pdbx_description
1 polymer ?
#
loop_
_entity_poly.entity_id
_entity_poly.type
_entity_poly.pdbx_seq_one_letter_code
_entity_poly.pdbx_strand_id
1 'polypeptide(L)'
;MPKKQTLIQSPLEWQMTAMPVKPPLLPVVAERGGTQIHAPKATVIVDTREQIPFSFARFRGWFQGVRRKALKVGDYSLAGLEDDCTVERKDLLDLIHSFTTDRAVFVKRLRLMSRYPHRLLVVTAPLSVVKSRYGSFSTDPNRITQSLIATLAGAGVPFLCVDTHELGEEIVASYLYQVHLYHWLDSNDHGRYLADQDL
;
A
#
# COMPACT_ATOMS: atom_id res chain seq x y z
N MET A 1 0.22 1.38 51.22
CA MET A 1 -0.46 2.21 50.20
C MET A 1 -1.39 1.31 49.39
N PRO A 2 -2.68 1.65 49.23
CA PRO A 2 -3.59 0.80 48.47
C PRO A 2 -3.29 0.94 46.98
N LYS A 3 -3.14 -0.18 46.27
CA LYS A 3 -3.08 -0.19 44.80
C LYS A 3 -4.41 0.32 44.26
N LYS A 4 -4.41 1.49 43.61
CA LYS A 4 -5.53 1.92 42.77
C LYS A 4 -5.74 0.85 41.69
N GLN A 5 -6.81 0.06 41.82
CA GLN A 5 -7.33 -0.70 40.69
C GLN A 5 -7.85 0.33 39.68
N THR A 6 -7.14 0.47 38.57
CA THR A 6 -7.69 1.13 37.38
C THR A 6 -8.89 0.32 36.92
N LEU A 7 -10.09 0.91 36.98
CA LEU A 7 -11.38 0.31 36.58
C LEU A 7 -11.49 -0.04 35.08
N ILE A 8 -10.40 0.12 34.33
CA ILE A 8 -10.30 -0.24 32.93
C ILE A 8 -9.13 -1.22 32.85
N GLN A 9 -9.42 -2.51 32.74
CA GLN A 9 -8.43 -3.46 32.21
C GLN A 9 -7.92 -2.88 30.89
N SER A 10 -6.61 -2.84 30.72
CA SER A 10 -6.00 -2.31 29.50
C SER A 10 -6.68 -2.96 28.28
N PRO A 11 -7.20 -2.20 27.30
CA PRO A 11 -7.77 -2.73 26.06
C PRO A 11 -6.79 -3.63 25.27
N LEU A 12 -5.52 -3.70 25.68
CA LEU A 12 -4.47 -4.55 25.12
C LEU A 12 -4.72 -6.06 25.23
N GLU A 13 -5.66 -6.51 26.08
CA GLU A 13 -5.99 -7.94 26.22
C GLU A 13 -7.05 -8.43 25.21
N TRP A 14 -7.60 -7.55 24.36
CA TRP A 14 -8.46 -7.96 23.24
C TRP A 14 -7.64 -8.26 21.99
N GLN A 15 -6.69 -9.19 22.10
CA GLN A 15 -6.06 -9.75 20.91
C GLN A 15 -7.08 -10.63 20.19
N MET A 16 -7.76 -10.05 19.21
CA MET A 16 -8.60 -10.81 18.29
C MET A 16 -7.70 -11.60 17.34
N THR A 17 -7.92 -12.91 17.25
CA THR A 17 -7.31 -13.73 16.21
C THR A 17 -7.80 -13.25 14.85
N ALA A 18 -6.88 -12.86 13.95
CA ALA A 18 -7.24 -12.45 12.61
C ALA A 18 -7.84 -13.63 11.82
N MET A 19 -9.01 -13.42 11.22
CA MET A 19 -9.68 -14.37 10.33
C MET A 19 -9.92 -13.70 8.96
N PRO A 20 -8.89 -13.58 8.12
CA PRO A 20 -9.03 -12.90 6.83
C PRO A 20 -10.01 -13.65 5.91
N VAL A 21 -10.83 -12.90 5.20
CA VAL A 21 -11.74 -13.43 4.18
C VAL A 21 -11.08 -13.39 2.80
N LYS A 22 -11.72 -14.04 1.81
CA LYS A 22 -11.27 -13.98 0.42
C LYS A 22 -11.40 -12.55 -0.12
N PRO A 23 -10.55 -12.14 -1.07
CA PRO A 23 -10.66 -10.86 -1.75
C PRO A 23 -12.03 -10.73 -2.43
N PRO A 24 -12.53 -9.50 -2.63
CA PRO A 24 -13.76 -9.28 -3.39
C PRO A 24 -13.59 -9.75 -4.84
N LEU A 25 -14.65 -10.35 -5.40
CA LEU A 25 -14.65 -10.85 -6.79
C LEU A 25 -14.58 -9.70 -7.81
N LEU A 26 -15.21 -8.57 -7.49
CA LEU A 26 -15.25 -7.36 -8.30
C LEU A 26 -14.55 -6.22 -7.56
N PRO A 27 -13.87 -5.33 -8.28
CA PRO A 27 -13.33 -4.12 -7.68
C PRO A 27 -14.48 -3.15 -7.33
N VAL A 28 -14.13 -2.06 -6.63
CA VAL A 28 -15.04 -0.92 -6.44
C VAL A 28 -15.59 -0.46 -7.79
N VAL A 29 -16.88 -0.19 -7.84
CA VAL A 29 -17.60 0.22 -9.04
C VAL A 29 -17.95 1.70 -8.92
N ALA A 30 -17.72 2.47 -9.98
CA ALA A 30 -18.24 3.85 -10.04
C ALA A 30 -19.71 3.85 -10.46
N GLU A 31 -20.49 4.77 -9.91
CA GLU A 31 -21.91 4.95 -10.24
C GLU A 31 -22.22 6.44 -10.41
N ARG A 32 -23.14 6.77 -11.32
CA ARG A 32 -23.73 8.11 -11.43
C ARG A 32 -25.24 8.01 -11.54
N GLY A 33 -25.95 8.48 -10.51
CA GLY A 33 -27.41 8.54 -10.49
C GLY A 33 -28.11 7.19 -10.70
N GLY A 34 -27.64 6.13 -10.04
CA GLY A 34 -28.21 4.78 -10.18
C GLY A 34 -27.61 3.95 -11.32
N THR A 35 -26.73 4.53 -12.15
CA THR A 35 -26.16 3.85 -13.31
C THR A 35 -24.68 3.56 -13.10
N GLN A 36 -24.32 2.28 -13.18
CA GLN A 36 -22.94 1.82 -13.13
C GLN A 36 -22.13 2.39 -14.31
N ILE A 37 -20.98 2.97 -14.00
CA ILE A 37 -20.00 3.44 -14.97
C ILE A 37 -18.91 2.38 -15.14
N HIS A 38 -18.70 1.94 -16.39
CA HIS A 38 -17.69 0.96 -16.73
C HIS A 38 -16.44 1.62 -17.31
N ALA A 39 -15.43 1.83 -16.46
CA ALA A 39 -14.10 2.23 -16.92
C ALA A 39 -13.39 1.07 -17.64
N PRO A 40 -12.57 1.34 -18.68
CA PRO A 40 -11.71 0.33 -19.28
C PRO A 40 -10.73 -0.20 -18.23
N LYS A 41 -10.32 -1.46 -18.36
CA LYS A 41 -9.34 -2.05 -17.43
C LYS A 41 -7.93 -1.56 -17.75
N ALA A 42 -7.17 -1.23 -16.72
CA ALA A 42 -5.76 -0.86 -16.87
C ALA A 42 -4.85 -2.08 -17.06
N THR A 43 -3.62 -1.84 -17.53
CA THR A 43 -2.53 -2.82 -17.48
C THR A 43 -1.59 -2.47 -16.33
N VAL A 44 -1.37 -3.39 -15.39
CA VAL A 44 -0.40 -3.19 -14.29
C VAL A 44 1.02 -3.30 -14.83
N ILE A 45 1.88 -2.37 -14.44
CA ILE A 45 3.31 -2.43 -14.71
C ILE A 45 4.02 -2.92 -13.45
N VAL A 46 4.87 -3.93 -13.61
CA VAL A 46 5.72 -4.45 -12.55
C VAL A 46 7.18 -4.19 -12.93
N ASP A 47 7.93 -3.59 -12.02
CA ASP A 47 9.35 -3.30 -12.22
C ASP A 47 10.14 -4.59 -12.49
N THR A 48 11.03 -4.57 -13.46
CA THR A 48 11.81 -5.76 -13.86
C THR A 48 12.81 -6.24 -12.81
N ARG A 49 13.16 -5.42 -11.82
CA ARG A 49 14.11 -5.76 -10.75
C ARG A 49 13.44 -6.40 -9.55
N GLU A 50 12.12 -6.25 -9.39
CA GLU A 50 11.37 -6.91 -8.31
C GLU A 50 11.44 -8.43 -8.51
N GLN A 51 12.06 -9.12 -7.54
CA GLN A 51 12.39 -10.54 -7.62
C GLN A 51 11.21 -11.44 -7.27
N ILE A 52 10.42 -11.03 -6.28
CA ILE A 52 9.24 -11.78 -5.80
C ILE A 52 8.02 -10.90 -5.97
N PRO A 53 7.63 -10.57 -7.22
CA PRO A 53 6.54 -9.63 -7.46
C PRO A 53 5.20 -10.22 -7.05
N PHE A 54 4.26 -9.35 -6.72
CA PHE A 54 2.85 -9.68 -6.71
C PHE A 54 2.41 -10.18 -8.10
N SER A 55 1.66 -11.28 -8.13
CA SER A 55 1.27 -11.94 -9.38
C SER A 55 0.09 -11.27 -10.08
N PHE A 56 -0.78 -10.63 -9.29
CA PHE A 56 -2.13 -10.17 -9.64
C PHE A 56 -3.04 -11.24 -10.24
N ALA A 57 -2.70 -12.53 -10.13
CA ALA A 57 -3.45 -13.62 -10.74
C ALA A 57 -4.86 -13.77 -10.15
N ARG A 58 -5.04 -13.41 -8.87
CA ARG A 58 -6.33 -13.38 -8.17
C ARG A 58 -7.25 -12.24 -8.66
N PHE A 59 -6.69 -11.28 -9.39
CA PHE A 59 -7.35 -10.04 -9.83
C PHE A 59 -7.45 -9.93 -11.36
N ARG A 60 -7.47 -11.06 -12.09
CA ARG A 60 -7.64 -11.10 -13.56
C ARG A 60 -8.90 -10.37 -14.06
N GLY A 61 -9.93 -10.27 -13.22
CA GLY A 61 -11.15 -9.51 -13.53
C GLY A 61 -10.96 -7.99 -13.47
N TRP A 62 -9.94 -7.50 -12.77
CA TRP A 62 -9.77 -6.08 -12.45
C TRP A 62 -8.89 -5.36 -13.47
N PHE A 63 -7.90 -6.07 -14.02
CA PHE A 63 -6.93 -5.55 -14.95
C PHE A 63 -7.04 -6.22 -16.32
N GLN A 64 -6.62 -5.51 -17.37
CA GLN A 64 -6.47 -6.08 -18.71
C GLN A 64 -5.31 -7.09 -18.73
N GLY A 65 -4.27 -6.84 -17.95
CA GLY A 65 -3.11 -7.72 -17.82
C GLY A 65 -2.02 -7.12 -16.95
N VAL A 66 -0.89 -7.84 -16.89
CA VAL A 66 0.33 -7.45 -16.18
C VAL A 66 1.48 -7.43 -17.18
N ARG A 67 2.31 -6.39 -17.12
CA ARG A 67 3.50 -6.24 -17.98
C ARG A 67 4.74 -5.93 -17.14
N ARG A 68 5.84 -6.62 -17.42
CA ARG A 68 7.16 -6.32 -16.83
C ARG A 68 7.83 -5.19 -17.62
N LYS A 69 8.24 -4.12 -16.94
CA LYS A 69 8.97 -2.98 -17.53
C LYS A 69 9.76 -2.28 -16.43
N ALA A 70 10.98 -1.84 -16.70
CA ALA A 70 11.75 -1.05 -15.75
C ALA A 70 11.05 0.30 -15.48
N LEU A 71 10.77 0.56 -14.21
CA LEU A 71 10.20 1.80 -13.69
C LEU A 71 11.32 2.76 -13.24
N LYS A 72 11.05 4.06 -13.33
CA LYS A 72 11.96 5.09 -12.80
C LYS A 72 12.08 4.98 -11.27
N VAL A 73 10.97 4.71 -10.60
CA VAL A 73 10.84 4.55 -9.15
C VAL A 73 9.66 3.64 -8.79
N GLY A 74 9.81 2.89 -7.71
CA GLY A 74 8.82 1.93 -7.24
C GLY A 74 8.87 0.59 -7.95
N ASP A 75 8.04 -0.32 -7.46
CA ASP A 75 7.94 -1.71 -7.93
C ASP A 75 6.69 -1.93 -8.78
N TYR A 76 5.65 -1.10 -8.61
CA TYR A 76 4.40 -1.19 -9.36
C TYR A 76 3.90 0.17 -9.85
N SER A 77 3.24 0.15 -11.01
CA SER A 77 2.55 1.30 -11.61
C SER A 77 1.47 0.83 -12.59
N LEU A 78 0.92 1.75 -13.39
CA LEU A 78 -0.08 1.50 -14.43
C LEU A 78 0.44 1.98 -15.78
N ALA A 79 0.11 1.22 -16.83
CA ALA A 79 0.47 1.60 -18.19
C ALA A 79 -0.19 2.93 -18.58
N GLY A 80 0.62 3.91 -19.01
CA GLY A 80 0.17 5.26 -19.33
C GLY A 80 0.20 6.23 -18.16
N LEU A 81 0.40 5.75 -16.92
CA LEU A 81 0.49 6.55 -15.70
C LEU A 81 1.82 6.31 -14.96
N GLU A 82 2.86 5.84 -15.65
CA GLU A 82 4.15 5.52 -15.01
C GLU A 82 4.90 6.73 -14.43
N ASP A 83 4.48 7.95 -14.77
CA ASP A 83 5.01 9.20 -14.20
C ASP A 83 4.07 9.81 -13.14
N ASP A 84 2.87 9.26 -12.96
CA ASP A 84 1.87 9.76 -12.03
C ASP A 84 1.59 8.81 -10.85
N CYS A 85 1.74 7.50 -11.07
CA CYS A 85 1.48 6.47 -10.08
C CYS A 85 2.72 5.62 -9.78
N THR A 86 3.07 5.47 -8.50
CA THR A 86 4.16 4.61 -8.05
C THR A 86 3.81 3.91 -6.74
N VAL A 87 4.07 2.61 -6.67
CA VAL A 87 3.95 1.84 -5.44
C VAL A 87 5.29 1.16 -5.18
N GLU A 88 5.88 1.41 -4.01
CA GLU A 88 7.04 0.67 -3.50
C GLU A 88 6.53 -0.38 -2.50
N ARG A 89 7.05 -1.60 -2.60
CA ARG A 89 6.79 -2.67 -1.64
C ARG A 89 8.05 -2.98 -0.85
N LYS A 90 7.91 -3.21 0.45
CA LYS A 90 8.97 -3.77 1.30
C LYS A 90 8.43 -4.85 2.20
N ASP A 91 9.19 -5.93 2.38
CA ASP A 91 8.97 -6.80 3.53
C ASP A 91 9.63 -6.21 4.80
N LEU A 92 9.49 -6.89 5.93
CA LEU A 92 10.05 -6.42 7.19
C LEU A 92 11.58 -6.28 7.14
N LEU A 93 12.27 -7.25 6.54
CA LEU A 93 13.72 -7.30 6.50
C LEU A 93 14.28 -6.16 5.64
N ASP A 94 13.72 -6.02 4.43
CA ASP A 94 14.07 -4.95 3.51
C ASP A 94 13.76 -3.58 4.09
N LEU A 95 12.65 -3.44 4.84
CA LEU A 95 12.33 -2.20 5.52
C LEU A 95 13.38 -1.83 6.57
N ILE A 96 13.77 -2.78 7.41
CA ILE A 96 14.80 -2.56 8.44
C ILE A 96 16.10 -2.12 7.76
N HIS A 97 16.59 -2.89 6.77
CA HIS A 97 17.81 -2.57 6.02
C HIS A 97 17.73 -1.20 5.35
N SER A 98 16.58 -0.88 4.74
CA SER A 98 16.37 0.38 4.04
C SER A 98 16.38 1.60 4.96
N PHE A 99 16.07 1.45 6.25
CA PHE A 99 16.14 2.55 7.21
C PHE A 99 17.41 2.55 8.06
N THR A 100 18.24 1.51 7.95
CA THR A 100 19.55 1.39 8.61
C THR A 100 20.69 1.48 7.60
N THR A 101 21.10 0.35 7.02
CA THR A 101 22.25 0.20 6.15
C THR A 101 22.11 1.01 4.86
N ASP A 102 20.95 0.91 4.20
CA ASP A 102 20.72 1.51 2.87
C ASP A 102 19.95 2.84 2.95
N ARG A 103 19.97 3.48 4.13
CA ARG A 103 19.17 4.66 4.44
C ARG A 103 19.31 5.80 3.43
N ALA A 104 20.54 6.10 3.00
CA ALA A 104 20.77 7.20 2.06
C ALA A 104 20.08 6.95 0.70
N VAL A 105 20.14 5.70 0.22
CA VAL A 105 19.53 5.28 -1.04
C VAL A 105 18.01 5.32 -0.91
N PHE A 106 17.46 4.77 0.17
CA PHE A 106 16.03 4.72 0.35
C PHE A 106 15.42 6.11 0.58
N VAL A 107 16.06 6.99 1.34
CA VAL A 107 15.60 8.39 1.50
C VAL A 107 15.59 9.13 0.16
N LYS A 108 16.60 8.91 -0.69
CA LYS A 108 16.60 9.47 -2.06
C LYS A 108 15.42 8.93 -2.87
N ARG A 109 15.11 7.64 -2.75
CA ARG A 109 13.95 7.02 -3.40
C ARG A 109 12.64 7.62 -2.92
N LEU A 110 12.43 7.76 -1.61
CA LEU A 110 11.23 8.38 -1.03
C LEU A 110 11.03 9.83 -1.52
N ARG A 111 12.13 10.60 -1.65
CA ARG A 111 12.08 11.96 -2.22
C ARG A 111 11.74 12.00 -3.72
N LEU A 112 12.01 10.93 -4.45
CA LEU A 112 11.56 10.79 -5.84
C LEU A 112 10.08 10.42 -5.87
N MET A 113 9.67 9.44 -5.07
CA MET A 113 8.26 9.06 -4.92
C MET A 113 7.39 10.25 -4.51
N SER A 114 7.88 11.13 -3.62
CA SER A 114 7.14 12.32 -3.17
C SER A 114 6.83 13.34 -4.26
N ARG A 115 7.24 13.11 -5.51
CA ARG A 115 6.88 13.92 -6.68
C ARG A 115 5.68 13.35 -7.45
N TYR A 116 5.32 12.09 -7.21
CA TYR A 116 4.24 11.39 -7.91
C TYR A 116 2.88 11.66 -7.25
N PRO A 117 1.87 12.19 -7.95
CA PRO A 117 0.54 12.43 -7.41
C PRO A 117 -0.03 11.22 -6.65
N HIS A 118 0.13 10.02 -7.22
CA HIS A 118 -0.28 8.76 -6.62
C HIS A 118 0.96 7.98 -6.19
N ARG A 119 1.18 7.90 -4.88
CA ARG A 119 2.34 7.27 -4.27
C ARG A 119 1.93 6.48 -3.05
N LEU A 120 2.50 5.29 -2.91
CA LEU A 120 2.25 4.43 -1.76
C LEU A 120 3.47 3.57 -1.43
N LEU A 121 3.81 3.48 -0.15
CA LEU A 121 4.72 2.47 0.38
C LEU A 121 3.90 1.35 1.05
N VAL A 122 3.97 0.13 0.55
CA VAL A 122 3.32 -1.02 1.17
C VAL A 122 4.37 -1.87 1.89
N VAL A 123 4.19 -2.01 3.20
CA VAL A 123 5.02 -2.87 4.04
C VAL A 123 4.27 -4.17 4.29
N THR A 124 4.76 -5.29 3.75
CA THR A 124 4.18 -6.63 3.98
C THR A 124 4.60 -7.21 5.33
N ALA A 125 4.29 -6.47 6.38
CA ALA A 125 4.33 -6.89 7.78
C ALA A 125 3.35 -6.04 8.61
N PRO A 126 2.68 -6.61 9.64
CA PRO A 126 1.84 -5.85 10.54
C PRO A 126 2.65 -4.78 11.29
N LEU A 127 2.04 -3.61 11.56
CA LEU A 127 2.72 -2.55 12.29
C LEU A 127 3.13 -2.98 13.71
N SER A 128 2.37 -3.88 14.34
CA SER A 128 2.71 -4.48 15.64
C SER A 128 4.02 -5.28 15.58
N VAL A 129 4.26 -5.99 14.47
CA VAL A 129 5.51 -6.72 14.22
C VAL A 129 6.64 -5.75 13.93
N VAL A 130 6.40 -4.71 13.10
CA VAL A 130 7.37 -3.63 12.87
C VAL A 130 7.76 -2.94 14.19
N LYS A 131 6.84 -2.85 15.16
CA LYS A 131 7.09 -2.24 16.48
C LYS A 131 7.73 -3.19 17.51
N SER A 132 7.97 -4.45 17.14
CA SER A 132 8.52 -5.48 18.01
C SER A 132 10.02 -5.67 17.83
N ARG A 133 10.69 -6.31 18.80
CA ARG A 133 12.13 -6.60 18.70
C ARG A 133 12.41 -7.53 17.54
N TYR A 134 13.43 -7.20 16.75
CA TYR A 134 13.88 -8.00 15.63
C TYR A 134 14.97 -8.95 16.12
N GLY A 135 14.66 -10.24 16.32
CA GLY A 135 15.55 -11.17 17.04
C GLY A 135 17.05 -11.07 16.70
N SER A 136 17.39 -10.98 15.42
CA SER A 136 18.78 -10.91 14.94
C SER A 136 19.33 -9.50 14.68
N PHE A 137 18.50 -8.46 14.79
CA PHE A 137 18.93 -7.08 14.52
C PHE A 137 18.99 -6.27 15.83
N SER A 138 20.10 -5.56 16.04
CA SER A 138 20.27 -4.65 17.17
C SER A 138 19.51 -3.32 17.01
N THR A 139 18.85 -3.11 15.86
CA THR A 139 18.10 -1.90 15.55
C THR A 139 16.91 -1.72 16.48
N ASP A 140 16.80 -0.54 17.10
CA ASP A 140 15.63 -0.17 17.90
C ASP A 140 14.38 -0.03 17.01
N PRO A 141 13.32 -0.84 17.24
CA PRO A 141 12.07 -0.75 16.49
C PRO A 141 11.42 0.63 16.51
N ASN A 142 11.63 1.41 17.59
CA ASN A 142 11.14 2.79 17.65
C ASN A 142 11.73 3.66 16.54
N ARG A 143 13.00 3.46 16.17
CA ARG A 143 13.65 4.24 15.11
C ARG A 143 13.10 3.89 13.73
N ILE A 144 12.74 2.63 13.51
CA ILE A 144 12.06 2.19 12.28
C ILE A 144 10.67 2.80 12.22
N THR A 145 9.88 2.70 13.30
CA THR A 145 8.54 3.32 13.35
C THR A 145 8.61 4.84 13.16
N GLN A 146 9.54 5.54 13.82
CA GLN A 146 9.75 6.98 13.63
C GLN A 146 10.11 7.31 12.18
N SER A 147 10.92 6.47 11.52
CA SER A 147 11.26 6.67 10.11
C SER A 147 10.03 6.49 9.20
N LEU A 148 9.16 5.52 9.47
CA LEU A 148 7.87 5.38 8.76
C LEU A 148 6.97 6.62 8.94
N ILE A 149 6.84 7.11 10.18
CA ILE A 149 6.05 8.32 10.44
C ILE A 149 6.67 9.55 9.76
N ALA A 150 8.00 9.65 9.70
CA ALA A 150 8.68 10.70 8.94
C ALA A 150 8.48 10.56 7.42
N THR A 151 8.39 9.34 6.89
CA THR A 151 8.01 9.10 5.49
C THR A 151 6.61 9.61 5.20
N LEU A 152 5.65 9.34 6.09
CA LEU A 152 4.28 9.83 5.98
C LEU A 152 4.21 11.35 6.09
N ALA A 153 4.61 11.92 7.24
CA ALA A 153 4.40 13.33 7.55
C ALA A 153 5.42 14.26 6.90
N GLY A 154 6.67 13.81 6.77
CA GLY A 154 7.77 14.63 6.26
C GLY A 154 7.93 14.53 4.74
N ALA A 155 7.96 13.31 4.19
CA ALA A 155 8.08 13.12 2.74
C ALA A 155 6.73 13.14 2.02
N GLY A 156 5.59 13.12 2.73
CA GLY A 156 4.27 13.08 2.12
C GLY A 156 4.03 11.80 1.32
N VAL A 157 4.70 10.69 1.70
CA VAL A 157 4.56 9.37 1.10
C VAL A 157 3.73 8.52 2.06
N PRO A 158 2.44 8.27 1.78
CA PRO A 158 1.62 7.38 2.58
C PRO A 158 2.23 5.98 2.65
N PHE A 159 2.03 5.30 3.78
CA PHE A 159 2.37 3.89 3.90
C PHE A 159 1.23 3.09 4.50
N LEU A 160 1.16 1.81 4.13
CA LEU A 160 0.29 0.82 4.72
C LEU A 160 1.12 -0.36 5.20
N CYS A 161 0.83 -0.83 6.41
CA CYS A 161 1.34 -2.11 6.91
C CYS A 161 0.24 -3.15 6.72
N VAL A 162 0.59 -4.28 6.09
CA VAL A 162 -0.33 -5.38 5.79
C VAL A 162 0.23 -6.68 6.33
N ASP A 163 -0.64 -7.58 6.74
CA ASP A 163 -0.22 -8.73 7.54
C ASP A 163 0.51 -9.81 6.72
N THR A 164 0.13 -9.96 5.44
CA THR A 164 0.66 -11.02 4.58
C THR A 164 1.00 -10.52 3.19
N HIS A 165 1.74 -11.33 2.43
CA HIS A 165 2.03 -11.07 1.02
C HIS A 165 0.74 -11.01 0.19
N GLU A 166 -0.21 -11.93 0.44
CA GLU A 166 -1.49 -12.03 -0.26
C GLU A 166 -2.39 -10.83 -0.01
N LEU A 167 -2.38 -10.30 1.22
CA LEU A 167 -3.11 -9.08 1.55
C LEU A 167 -2.43 -7.84 0.94
N GLY A 168 -1.08 -7.83 0.89
CA GLY A 168 -0.36 -6.79 0.17
C GLY A 168 -0.68 -6.74 -1.32
N GLU A 169 -0.79 -7.90 -1.98
CA GLU A 169 -1.23 -7.99 -3.37
C GLU A 169 -2.64 -7.39 -3.54
N GLU A 170 -3.57 -7.70 -2.63
CA GLU A 170 -4.94 -7.19 -2.66
C GLU A 170 -5.02 -5.67 -2.46
N ILE A 171 -4.28 -5.13 -1.48
CA ILE A 171 -4.24 -3.70 -1.22
C ILE A 171 -3.60 -2.94 -2.38
N VAL A 172 -2.51 -3.45 -2.96
CA VAL A 172 -1.89 -2.85 -4.14
C VAL A 172 -2.82 -2.93 -5.34
N ALA A 173 -3.49 -4.07 -5.57
CA ALA A 173 -4.48 -4.21 -6.64
C ALA A 173 -5.62 -3.19 -6.47
N SER A 174 -6.17 -3.04 -5.27
CA SER A 174 -7.26 -2.11 -4.96
C SER A 174 -6.83 -0.66 -5.16
N TYR A 175 -5.63 -0.30 -4.67
CA TYR A 175 -5.08 1.05 -4.82
C TYR A 175 -4.87 1.41 -6.30
N LEU A 176 -4.18 0.55 -7.06
CA LEU A 176 -3.94 0.78 -8.48
C LEU A 176 -5.25 0.85 -9.26
N TYR A 177 -6.23 -0.01 -8.95
CA TYR A 177 -7.54 0.05 -9.59
C TYR A 177 -8.24 1.39 -9.34
N GLN A 178 -8.28 1.86 -8.10
CA GLN A 178 -8.91 3.15 -7.77
C GLN A 178 -8.20 4.34 -8.43
N VAL A 179 -6.86 4.35 -8.45
CA VAL A 179 -6.09 5.39 -9.14
C VAL A 179 -6.47 5.44 -10.61
N HIS A 180 -6.52 4.29 -11.29
CA HIS A 180 -6.95 4.22 -12.68
C HIS A 180 -8.39 4.69 -12.88
N LEU A 181 -9.31 4.23 -12.03
CA LEU A 181 -10.72 4.58 -12.11
C LEU A 181 -10.91 6.09 -11.99
N TYR A 182 -10.32 6.73 -10.98
CA TYR A 182 -10.44 8.18 -10.81
C TYR A 182 -9.77 8.95 -11.94
N HIS A 183 -8.58 8.53 -12.38
CA HIS A 183 -7.93 9.16 -13.51
C HIS A 183 -8.83 9.11 -14.77
N TRP A 184 -9.44 7.95 -15.05
CA TRP A 184 -10.34 7.80 -16.18
C TRP A 184 -11.62 8.62 -16.02
N LEU A 185 -12.24 8.63 -14.84
CA LEU A 185 -13.44 9.45 -14.58
C LEU A 185 -13.17 10.94 -14.74
N ASP A 186 -12.04 11.43 -14.20
CA ASP A 186 -11.62 12.82 -14.29
C ASP A 186 -11.32 13.20 -15.75
N SER A 187 -10.73 12.29 -16.53
CA SER A 187 -10.39 12.52 -17.95
C SER A 187 -11.59 12.50 -18.90
N ASN A 188 -12.74 12.00 -18.45
CA ASN A 188 -13.97 11.84 -19.25
C ASN A 188 -15.15 12.64 -18.67
N ASP A 189 -14.87 13.67 -17.87
CA ASP A 189 -15.87 14.58 -17.27
C ASP A 189 -16.99 13.86 -16.49
N HIS A 190 -16.69 12.68 -15.95
CA HIS A 190 -17.62 11.94 -15.11
C HIS A 190 -17.62 12.43 -13.66
N GLY A 191 -16.54 13.10 -13.22
CA GLY A 191 -16.33 13.52 -11.83
C GLY A 191 -16.07 12.35 -10.87
N ARG A 192 -15.59 12.64 -9.66
CA ARG A 192 -15.32 11.64 -8.62
C ARG A 192 -16.58 11.36 -7.80
N TYR A 193 -17.48 10.55 -8.34
CA TYR A 193 -18.63 10.03 -7.59
C TYR A 193 -18.36 8.57 -7.28
N LEU A 194 -17.83 8.31 -6.09
CA LEU A 194 -18.18 7.07 -5.41
C LEU A 194 -19.63 7.26 -4.95
N ALA A 195 -20.48 6.24 -4.99
CA ALA A 195 -21.81 6.36 -4.42
C ALA A 195 -21.65 6.92 -3.00
N ASP A 196 -22.49 7.87 -2.56
CA ASP A 196 -22.36 8.54 -1.24
C ASP A 196 -22.34 7.59 -0.02
N GLN A 197 -22.48 6.27 -0.25
CA GLN A 197 -22.36 5.20 0.73
C GLN A 197 -20.98 4.53 0.78
N ASP A 198 -20.02 4.92 -0.07
CA ASP A 198 -18.73 4.25 -0.27
C ASP A 198 -17.49 5.09 0.18
N LEU A 199 -17.69 6.18 0.93
CA LEU A 199 -16.64 7.01 1.54
C LEU A 199 -16.77 7.14 3.06
#